data_AF-A0ABD3MEE1-F1
#
_entry.id   AF-A0ABD3MEE1-F1
#
_cell.length_a   1.000
_cell.length_b   1.000
_cell.length_c   1.000
_cell.angle_alpha   90.00
_cell.angle_beta   90.00
_cell.angle_gamma   90.00
#
_symmetry.space_group_name_H-M   'P 1'
#
loop_
_entity.id
_entity.type
_entity.pdbx_description
1 polymer ?
#
loop_
_entity_poly.entity_id
_entity_poly.type
_entity_poly.pdbx_seq_one_letter_code
_entity_poly.pdbx_strand_id
1 'polypeptide(L)'
;MMRSLAPPSKAAIAILASSIIMVAADSFPVAEPTFRFQPFNQLDSTSQNIAIEKLGYTQQTWNNHGLNPIERKRWTSLTSNERDAASQLGFTQPTWDCFINHFEQYTWDELDAAGAQTHYRNLGWTEDNWLMLETATTPETETLWWDMLNDNQKSAANGICYFKDNWNKIDMNPNHSFFPHPMPEFRYIPWSELSNATRTLASSAMNYTEDYWNNLGSSVVEQNTFFNLDADARDAAMELGFYTHTWDCFMNHYLSYYWDSFQDDLKVAIETLGWTEEMWSDNSSEYPPSEAKAWIDLTPEEKAAASRLCYFREIWDDEAVTEWFDYTTGRQTAIKDDTHLPSGIDLSIFAETGYAGRDPGMVGAGAYTVDSGSSFRVMSTSVFAAVVGMCLLFV
;
A
#
# COMPACT_ATOMS: atom_id res chain seq x y z
N MET A 1 5.81 -29.84 80.04
CA MET A 1 6.27 -30.91 79.11
C MET A 1 5.33 -30.93 77.92
N MET A 2 5.83 -31.17 76.69
CA MET A 2 5.06 -31.58 75.48
C MET A 2 4.01 -30.55 74.95
N ARG A 3 4.02 -30.18 73.65
CA ARG A 3 3.35 -30.80 72.48
C ARG A 3 1.80 -30.88 72.64
N SER A 4 0.97 -30.53 71.65
CA SER A 4 1.18 -30.00 70.28
C SER A 4 -0.17 -29.47 69.69
N LEU A 5 -0.15 -29.04 68.42
CA LEU A 5 -1.26 -28.84 67.46
C LEU A 5 -2.07 -27.52 67.49
N ALA A 6 -1.94 -26.78 66.38
CA ALA A 6 -2.96 -25.91 65.75
C ALA A 6 -3.52 -26.69 64.51
N PRO A 7 -4.29 -26.15 63.52
CA PRO A 7 -4.69 -24.76 63.18
C PRO A 7 -6.23 -24.67 62.91
N PRO A 8 -6.83 -23.89 61.98
CA PRO A 8 -6.36 -22.72 61.20
C PRO A 8 -7.33 -21.50 61.16
N SER A 9 -6.82 -20.38 60.64
CA SER A 9 -7.34 -19.64 59.46
C SER A 9 -7.19 -18.11 59.57
N LYS A 10 -6.57 -17.51 58.55
CA LYS A 10 -6.74 -16.11 58.12
C LYS A 10 -6.58 -16.07 56.60
N ALA A 11 -7.38 -15.27 55.92
CA ALA A 11 -7.35 -15.17 54.46
C ALA A 11 -6.07 -14.47 53.96
N ALA A 12 -5.54 -14.93 52.84
CA ALA A 12 -4.55 -14.19 52.07
C ALA A 12 -5.27 -13.30 51.05
N ILE A 13 -4.96 -12.01 51.04
CA ILE A 13 -5.39 -11.08 49.99
C ILE A 13 -4.40 -11.22 48.84
N ALA A 14 -4.83 -11.80 47.72
CA ALA A 14 -4.06 -11.82 46.50
C ALA A 14 -4.12 -10.42 45.85
N ILE A 15 -2.98 -9.74 45.79
CA ILE A 15 -2.84 -8.54 44.96
C ILE A 15 -2.67 -9.01 43.51
N LEU A 16 -3.69 -8.82 42.69
CA LEU A 16 -3.57 -8.97 41.24
C LEU A 16 -2.63 -7.88 40.73
N ALA A 17 -1.41 -8.27 40.36
CA ALA A 17 -0.56 -7.44 39.53
C ALA A 17 -1.19 -7.36 38.14
N SER A 18 -1.72 -6.19 37.77
CA SER A 18 -2.18 -5.95 36.40
C SER A 18 -0.99 -6.05 35.46
N SER A 19 -0.96 -7.09 34.63
CA SER A 19 -0.03 -7.21 33.52
C SER A 19 -0.26 -6.02 32.57
N ILE A 20 0.58 -5.00 32.66
CA ILE A 20 0.71 -4.03 31.58
C ILE A 20 1.32 -4.81 30.42
N ILE A 21 0.52 -5.08 29.39
CA ILE A 21 1.04 -5.53 28.12
C ILE A 21 1.78 -4.32 27.54
N MET A 22 3.10 -4.29 27.76
CA MET A 22 3.97 -3.52 26.88
C MET A 22 3.83 -4.14 25.51
N VAL A 23 3.19 -3.43 24.59
CA VAL A 23 3.47 -3.61 23.17
C VAL A 23 4.98 -3.46 23.04
N ALA A 24 5.65 -4.46 22.48
CA ALA A 24 7.08 -4.37 22.24
C ALA A 24 7.28 -3.25 21.20
N ALA A 25 7.98 -2.18 21.58
CA ALA A 25 8.38 -1.17 20.62
C ALA A 25 9.36 -1.80 19.63
N ASP A 26 9.28 -1.39 18.37
CA ASP A 26 10.11 -1.93 17.31
C ASP A 26 11.61 -1.75 17.62
N SER A 27 12.38 -2.81 17.37
CA SER A 27 13.72 -2.99 17.93
C SER A 27 14.72 -3.32 16.82
N PHE A 28 15.08 -2.29 16.07
CA PHE A 28 15.99 -2.36 14.93
C PHE A 28 17.46 -2.60 15.34
N PRO A 29 18.30 -3.22 14.48
CA PRO A 29 19.73 -3.39 14.72
C PRO A 29 20.52 -2.06 14.66
N VAL A 30 19.95 -1.02 14.06
CA VAL A 30 20.53 0.31 13.89
C VAL A 30 19.46 1.38 14.15
N ALA A 31 19.88 2.59 14.52
CA ALA A 31 18.93 3.68 14.82
C ALA A 31 18.15 4.09 13.56
N GLU A 32 16.83 4.30 13.71
CA GLU A 32 15.93 4.63 12.61
C GLU A 32 16.26 6.00 11.99
N PRO A 33 16.42 6.10 10.65
CA PRO A 33 16.53 7.37 9.96
C PRO A 33 15.13 8.00 9.80
N THR A 34 14.53 8.45 10.90
CA THR A 34 13.15 8.98 10.98
C THR A 34 12.83 10.11 9.99
N PHE A 35 13.85 10.74 9.39
CA PHE A 35 13.70 11.74 8.33
C PHE A 35 13.30 11.12 6.97
N ARG A 36 13.65 9.85 6.69
CA ARG A 36 13.24 9.11 5.49
C ARG A 36 11.74 8.84 5.49
N PHE A 37 11.20 8.52 6.66
CA PHE A 37 9.81 8.10 6.89
C PHE A 37 8.90 9.30 7.21
N GLN A 38 9.17 10.43 6.53
CA GLN A 38 8.35 11.64 6.56
C GLN A 38 8.06 12.08 5.11
N PRO A 39 6.85 12.61 4.84
CA PRO A 39 6.51 13.16 3.53
C PRO A 39 7.54 14.18 3.05
N PHE A 40 7.88 14.15 1.77
CA PHE A 40 8.92 14.98 1.15
C PHE A 40 8.74 16.49 1.41
N ASN A 41 7.50 16.95 1.56
CA ASN A 41 7.18 18.36 1.83
C ASN A 41 7.43 18.80 3.29
N GLN A 42 7.76 17.88 4.21
CA GLN A 42 8.17 18.17 5.58
C GLN A 42 9.69 18.32 5.72
N LEU A 43 10.47 17.83 4.74
CA LEU A 43 11.92 18.05 4.66
C LEU A 43 12.25 19.54 4.50
N ASP A 44 13.39 19.96 5.04
CA ASP A 44 13.92 21.29 4.74
C ASP A 44 14.43 21.39 3.29
N SER A 45 14.50 22.60 2.75
CA SER A 45 14.89 22.84 1.36
C SER A 45 16.29 22.33 1.00
N THR A 46 17.22 22.23 1.94
CA THR A 46 18.55 21.66 1.68
C THR A 46 18.45 20.14 1.52
N SER A 47 17.71 19.46 2.40
CA SER A 47 17.44 18.03 2.29
C SER A 47 16.68 17.68 1.00
N GLN A 48 15.64 18.44 0.64
CA GLN A 48 14.93 18.28 -0.63
C GLN A 48 15.86 18.40 -1.85
N ASN A 49 16.70 19.43 -1.90
CA ASN A 49 17.67 19.63 -2.99
C ASN A 49 18.74 18.52 -3.04
N ILE A 50 19.16 17.95 -1.90
CA ILE A 50 20.10 16.82 -1.89
C ILE A 50 19.43 15.54 -2.44
N ALA A 51 18.19 15.28 -2.01
CA ALA A 51 17.43 14.11 -2.47
C ALA A 51 17.18 14.16 -3.99
N ILE A 52 16.78 15.30 -4.53
CA ILE A 52 16.58 15.49 -5.97
C ILE A 52 17.92 15.46 -6.72
N GLU A 53 18.77 16.48 -6.52
CA GLU A 53 19.91 16.78 -7.42
C GLU A 53 21.09 15.81 -7.29
N LYS A 54 21.13 14.96 -6.24
CA LYS A 54 22.28 14.08 -5.95
C LYS A 54 21.94 12.60 -5.72
N LEU A 55 20.68 12.29 -5.41
CA LEU A 55 20.19 10.92 -5.20
C LEU A 55 19.09 10.52 -6.21
N GLY A 56 18.61 11.44 -7.05
CA GLY A 56 17.63 11.15 -8.09
C GLY A 56 16.21 10.88 -7.56
N TYR A 57 15.89 11.31 -6.34
CA TYR A 57 14.51 11.24 -5.84
C TYR A 57 13.62 12.30 -6.50
N THR A 58 12.37 11.93 -6.71
CA THR A 58 11.25 12.84 -6.92
C THR A 58 10.40 12.85 -5.65
N GLN A 59 9.49 13.82 -5.48
CA GLN A 59 8.53 13.79 -4.36
C GLN A 59 7.79 12.44 -4.29
N GLN A 60 7.35 11.92 -5.44
CA GLN A 60 6.63 10.64 -5.58
C GLN A 60 7.50 9.42 -5.20
N THR A 61 8.76 9.37 -5.64
CA THR A 61 9.67 8.24 -5.35
C THR A 61 10.35 8.36 -3.98
N TRP A 62 10.28 9.51 -3.32
CA TRP A 62 10.52 9.63 -1.88
C TRP A 62 9.30 9.13 -1.09
N ASN A 63 8.11 9.62 -1.44
CA ASN A 63 6.88 9.32 -0.71
C ASN A 63 6.41 7.86 -0.82
N ASN A 64 6.92 7.08 -1.78
CA ASN A 64 6.64 5.66 -1.94
C ASN A 64 7.93 4.84 -1.79
N HIS A 65 8.01 3.99 -0.77
CA HIS A 65 9.18 3.17 -0.45
C HIS A 65 9.43 2.06 -1.49
N GLY A 66 10.69 1.85 -1.89
CA GLY A 66 11.09 0.85 -2.89
C GLY A 66 10.88 1.27 -4.36
N LEU A 67 10.30 2.45 -4.59
CA LEU A 67 10.00 2.94 -5.94
C LEU A 67 11.24 3.53 -6.63
N ASN A 68 12.14 4.20 -5.89
CA ASN A 68 13.33 4.80 -6.51
C ASN A 68 14.40 3.73 -6.83
N PRO A 69 14.96 3.67 -8.06
CA PRO A 69 16.03 2.74 -8.41
C PRO A 69 17.30 2.84 -7.55
N ILE A 70 17.55 3.96 -6.85
CA ILE A 70 18.68 4.08 -5.93
C ILE A 70 18.56 3.17 -4.70
N GLU A 71 17.33 2.85 -4.26
CA GLU A 71 17.09 2.07 -3.03
C GLU A 71 17.50 0.59 -3.20
N ARG A 72 17.49 0.09 -4.45
CA ARG A 72 18.00 -1.24 -4.83
C ARG A 72 19.53 -1.36 -4.81
N LYS A 73 20.26 -0.27 -4.55
CA LYS A 73 21.72 -0.27 -4.38
C LYS A 73 22.08 -0.38 -2.90
N ARG A 74 22.91 -1.35 -2.53
CA ARG A 74 23.63 -1.29 -1.24
C ARG A 74 24.63 -0.14 -1.23
N TRP A 75 25.04 0.31 -0.06
CA TRP A 75 25.92 1.47 0.14
C TRP A 75 27.25 1.40 -0.62
N THR A 76 27.80 0.20 -0.82
CA THR A 76 29.05 0.01 -1.59
C THR A 76 28.85 0.13 -3.10
N SER A 77 27.64 -0.15 -3.60
CA SER A 77 27.24 -0.02 -5.02
C SER A 77 26.83 1.41 -5.41
N LEU A 78 26.56 2.29 -4.44
CA LEU A 78 26.44 3.73 -4.67
C LEU A 78 27.74 4.30 -5.26
N THR A 79 27.63 5.36 -6.08
CA THR A 79 28.77 6.20 -6.43
C THR A 79 29.27 6.99 -5.22
N SER A 80 30.46 7.57 -5.30
CA SER A 80 30.96 8.46 -4.23
C SER A 80 30.08 9.69 -4.03
N ASN A 81 29.54 10.27 -5.11
CA ASN A 81 28.63 11.41 -5.03
C ASN A 81 27.31 11.04 -4.33
N GLU A 82 26.74 9.86 -4.63
CA GLU A 82 25.55 9.34 -3.96
C GLU A 82 25.82 9.05 -2.48
N ARG A 83 26.95 8.41 -2.12
CA ARG A 83 27.32 8.23 -0.70
C ARG A 83 27.50 9.53 0.04
N ASP A 84 28.20 10.50 -0.56
CA ASP A 84 28.44 11.80 0.06
C ASP A 84 27.10 12.55 0.25
N ALA A 85 26.16 12.41 -0.68
CA ALA A 85 24.82 13.00 -0.61
C ALA A 85 23.93 12.31 0.45
N ALA A 86 23.91 10.97 0.48
CA ALA A 86 23.20 10.22 1.51
C ALA A 86 23.77 10.56 2.91
N SER A 87 25.10 10.70 3.02
CA SER A 87 25.76 11.17 4.25
C SER A 87 25.37 12.60 4.64
N GLN A 88 25.08 13.48 3.68
CA GLN A 88 24.59 14.85 3.93
C GLN A 88 23.13 14.87 4.43
N LEU A 89 22.30 13.88 4.08
CA LEU A 89 20.97 13.68 4.67
C LEU A 89 21.01 13.02 6.06
N GLY A 90 22.15 12.46 6.46
CA GLY A 90 22.32 11.76 7.74
C GLY A 90 22.32 10.24 7.66
N PHE A 91 22.26 9.65 6.46
CA PHE A 91 22.47 8.21 6.31
C PHE A 91 23.93 7.83 6.59
N THR A 92 24.08 6.72 7.30
CA THR A 92 25.33 5.95 7.39
C THR A 92 25.19 4.64 6.62
N GLN A 93 26.30 3.95 6.36
CA GLN A 93 26.24 2.62 5.72
C GLN A 93 25.25 1.66 6.41
N PRO A 94 25.33 1.39 7.74
CA PRO A 94 24.43 0.42 8.36
C PRO A 94 22.96 0.82 8.29
N THR A 95 22.64 2.12 8.37
CA THR A 95 21.26 2.61 8.21
C THR A 95 20.77 2.52 6.77
N TRP A 96 21.63 2.70 5.76
CA TRP A 96 21.22 2.57 4.36
C TRP A 96 21.02 1.11 3.97
N ASP A 97 22.01 0.26 4.26
CA ASP A 97 21.96 -1.16 3.94
C ASP A 97 20.75 -1.83 4.62
N CYS A 98 20.34 -1.38 5.82
CA CYS A 98 19.19 -1.90 6.55
C CYS A 98 17.84 -1.23 6.20
N PHE A 99 17.69 0.11 6.32
CA PHE A 99 16.38 0.79 6.16
C PHE A 99 16.02 1.22 4.73
N ILE A 100 16.96 1.17 3.79
CA ILE A 100 16.76 1.62 2.41
C ILE A 100 16.90 0.46 1.42
N ASN A 101 17.97 -0.34 1.57
CA ASN A 101 18.20 -1.51 0.71
C ASN A 101 17.67 -2.82 1.28
N HIS A 102 17.31 -2.88 2.58
CA HIS A 102 16.93 -4.11 3.28
C HIS A 102 17.88 -5.30 3.08
N PHE A 103 19.15 -5.02 2.75
CA PHE A 103 20.17 -5.98 2.30
C PHE A 103 19.84 -6.74 1.00
N GLU A 104 18.83 -6.34 0.20
CA GLU A 104 18.42 -7.00 -1.06
C GLU A 104 19.57 -7.21 -2.04
N GLN A 105 20.59 -6.33 -2.05
CA GLN A 105 21.76 -6.46 -2.94
C GLN A 105 22.95 -7.22 -2.33
N TYR A 106 22.73 -8.03 -1.28
CA TYR A 106 23.74 -8.89 -0.67
C TYR A 106 23.67 -10.31 -1.27
N THR A 107 24.79 -11.05 -1.31
CA THR A 107 24.72 -12.50 -1.48
C THR A 107 24.20 -13.17 -0.21
N TRP A 108 23.73 -14.41 -0.33
CA TRP A 108 23.26 -15.18 0.82
C TRP A 108 24.34 -15.37 1.92
N ASP A 109 25.61 -15.52 1.53
CA ASP A 109 26.75 -15.51 2.47
C ASP A 109 27.01 -14.13 3.10
N GLU A 110 26.90 -13.05 2.32
CA GLU A 110 27.05 -11.69 2.84
C GLU A 110 25.92 -11.34 3.83
N LEU A 111 24.70 -11.89 3.66
CA LEU A 111 23.61 -11.76 4.64
C LEU A 111 23.95 -12.43 5.99
N ASP A 112 24.70 -13.54 6.02
CA ASP A 112 25.11 -14.17 7.29
C ASP A 112 26.16 -13.32 7.99
N ALA A 113 27.15 -12.83 7.23
CA ALA A 113 28.15 -11.90 7.72
C ALA A 113 27.57 -10.56 8.23
N ALA A 114 26.40 -10.15 7.71
CA ALA A 114 25.62 -9.00 8.17
C ALA A 114 24.65 -9.33 9.33
N GLY A 115 24.41 -10.61 9.64
CA GLY A 115 23.40 -11.08 10.60
C GLY A 115 21.96 -11.17 10.03
N ALA A 116 21.71 -10.61 8.84
CA ALA A 116 20.41 -10.56 8.19
C ALA A 116 19.87 -11.94 7.77
N GLN A 117 20.73 -12.93 7.45
CA GLN A 117 20.27 -14.22 6.92
C GLN A 117 19.33 -14.97 7.88
N THR A 118 19.56 -14.90 9.20
CA THR A 118 18.68 -15.53 10.20
C THR A 118 17.29 -14.88 10.24
N HIS A 119 17.22 -13.57 10.02
CA HIS A 119 15.95 -12.85 9.95
C HIS A 119 15.18 -13.22 8.68
N TYR A 120 15.85 -13.25 7.52
CA TYR A 120 15.25 -13.73 6.27
C TYR A 120 14.73 -15.18 6.37
N ARG A 121 15.49 -16.10 6.97
CA ARG A 121 15.03 -17.48 7.23
C ARG A 121 13.78 -17.55 8.12
N ASN A 122 13.64 -16.65 9.10
CA ASN A 122 12.45 -16.57 9.95
C ASN A 122 11.23 -15.95 9.25
N LEU A 123 11.43 -15.25 8.13
CA LEU A 123 10.37 -14.83 7.20
C LEU A 123 10.04 -15.92 6.15
N GLY A 124 10.77 -17.04 6.14
CA GLY A 124 10.58 -18.16 5.21
C GLY A 124 11.48 -18.14 3.98
N TRP A 125 12.35 -17.14 3.81
CA TRP A 125 13.30 -17.09 2.70
C TRP A 125 14.38 -18.17 2.82
N THR A 126 14.74 -18.75 1.68
CA THR A 126 15.82 -19.73 1.55
C THR A 126 16.91 -19.25 0.58
N GLU A 127 18.02 -19.98 0.53
CA GLU A 127 19.09 -19.74 -0.44
C GLU A 127 18.59 -19.89 -1.88
N ASP A 128 17.71 -20.86 -2.14
CA ASP A 128 17.10 -21.09 -3.45
C ASP A 128 16.20 -19.90 -3.87
N ASN A 129 15.51 -19.26 -2.93
CA ASN A 129 14.79 -18.00 -3.19
C ASN A 129 15.76 -16.87 -3.55
N TRP A 130 16.83 -16.71 -2.77
CA TRP A 130 17.79 -15.62 -2.92
C TRP A 130 18.64 -15.75 -4.21
N LEU A 131 18.84 -16.98 -4.67
CA LEU A 131 19.46 -17.32 -5.96
C LEU A 131 18.43 -17.39 -7.11
N MET A 132 17.15 -17.16 -6.82
CA MET A 132 16.04 -17.09 -7.80
C MET A 132 15.93 -18.34 -8.67
N LEU A 133 16.08 -19.52 -8.04
CA LEU A 133 15.97 -20.80 -8.73
C LEU A 133 14.50 -21.08 -9.07
N GLU A 134 14.24 -21.64 -10.25
CA GLU A 134 12.87 -21.99 -10.74
C GLU A 134 12.10 -22.94 -9.78
N THR A 135 12.80 -23.62 -8.88
CA THR A 135 12.24 -24.52 -7.86
C THR A 135 11.86 -23.83 -6.54
N ALA A 136 12.24 -22.57 -6.36
CA ALA A 136 11.95 -21.81 -5.15
C ALA A 136 10.49 -21.35 -5.13
N THR A 137 9.81 -21.56 -4.01
CA THR A 137 8.44 -21.07 -3.80
C THR A 137 8.48 -19.76 -3.02
N THR A 138 7.67 -18.77 -3.41
CA THR A 138 7.52 -17.49 -2.72
C THR A 138 7.30 -17.70 -1.22
N PRO A 139 8.07 -17.06 -0.33
CA PRO A 139 7.81 -17.09 1.10
C PRO A 139 6.42 -16.49 1.41
N GLU A 140 5.63 -17.16 2.23
CA GLU A 140 4.28 -16.75 2.63
C GLU A 140 4.22 -15.28 3.08
N THR A 141 5.26 -14.81 3.77
CA THR A 141 5.37 -13.43 4.27
C THR A 141 5.34 -12.37 3.18
N GLU A 142 5.78 -12.65 1.95
CA GLU A 142 5.72 -11.70 0.82
C GLU A 142 4.28 -11.34 0.41
N THR A 143 3.29 -12.07 0.96
CA THR A 143 1.85 -11.80 0.79
C THR A 143 1.20 -11.20 2.03
N LEU A 144 1.85 -11.29 3.19
CA LEU A 144 1.29 -10.87 4.46
C LEU A 144 1.50 -9.38 4.71
N TRP A 145 0.47 -8.70 5.21
CA TRP A 145 0.63 -7.34 5.72
C TRP A 145 1.21 -7.35 7.13
N TRP A 146 1.80 -6.22 7.54
CA TRP A 146 2.54 -6.14 8.81
C TRP A 146 1.75 -6.71 9.98
N ASP A 147 0.47 -6.33 10.14
CA ASP A 147 -0.30 -6.72 11.32
C ASP A 147 -0.58 -8.24 11.41
N MET A 148 -0.45 -8.97 10.30
CA MET A 148 -0.59 -10.43 10.22
C MET A 148 0.65 -11.19 10.67
N LEU A 149 1.82 -10.59 10.45
CA LEU A 149 3.09 -11.18 10.82
C LEU A 149 3.00 -11.56 12.30
N ASN A 150 3.18 -12.83 12.61
CA ASN A 150 3.21 -13.25 14.00
C ASN A 150 4.43 -12.62 14.70
N ASP A 151 4.46 -12.61 16.03
CA ASP A 151 5.50 -11.88 16.79
C ASP A 151 6.95 -12.27 16.39
N ASN A 152 7.18 -13.51 15.93
CA ASN A 152 8.48 -13.94 15.43
C ASN A 152 8.79 -13.37 14.03
N GLN A 153 7.78 -13.28 13.14
CA GLN A 153 7.90 -12.63 11.83
C GLN A 153 8.10 -11.12 11.98
N LYS A 154 7.35 -10.44 12.86
CA LYS A 154 7.59 -9.01 13.18
C LYS A 154 8.99 -8.79 13.76
N SER A 155 9.43 -9.65 14.69
CA SER A 155 10.79 -9.60 15.23
C SER A 155 11.87 -9.96 14.20
N ALA A 156 11.53 -10.69 13.13
CA ALA A 156 12.42 -10.97 12.02
C ALA A 156 12.53 -9.76 11.10
N ALA A 157 11.40 -9.20 10.66
CA ALA A 157 11.31 -8.00 9.83
C ALA A 157 12.00 -6.80 10.49
N ASN A 158 11.78 -6.55 11.79
CA ASN A 158 12.52 -5.54 12.57
C ASN A 158 14.04 -5.75 12.55
N GLY A 159 14.51 -7.01 12.49
CA GLY A 159 15.93 -7.36 12.39
C GLY A 159 16.57 -7.02 11.03
N ILE A 160 15.76 -6.78 10.00
CA ILE A 160 16.16 -6.21 8.70
C ILE A 160 15.51 -4.84 8.44
N CYS A 161 15.22 -4.11 9.53
CA CYS A 161 14.69 -2.74 9.53
C CYS A 161 13.36 -2.51 8.79
N TYR A 162 12.56 -3.54 8.62
CA TYR A 162 11.15 -3.42 8.27
C TYR A 162 10.30 -3.19 9.53
N PHE A 163 9.35 -2.27 9.44
CA PHE A 163 8.28 -1.97 10.39
C PHE A 163 6.96 -1.72 9.62
N LYS A 164 5.85 -1.40 10.31
CA LYS A 164 4.52 -1.30 9.67
C LYS A 164 4.52 -0.45 8.39
N ASP A 165 5.15 0.72 8.40
CA ASP A 165 4.95 1.70 7.34
C ASP A 165 5.80 1.41 6.09
N ASN A 166 7.03 0.91 6.22
CA ASN A 166 7.84 0.51 5.05
C ASN A 166 7.52 -0.92 4.57
N TRP A 167 7.06 -1.83 5.45
CA TRP A 167 6.56 -3.15 5.05
C TRP A 167 5.27 -3.03 4.23
N ASN A 168 4.27 -2.31 4.74
CA ASN A 168 3.03 -2.03 4.00
C ASN A 168 3.21 -0.99 2.88
N LYS A 169 4.44 -0.50 2.64
CA LYS A 169 4.82 0.49 1.62
C LYS A 169 3.91 1.72 1.60
N ILE A 170 3.61 2.25 2.79
CA ILE A 170 2.70 3.38 3.01
C ILE A 170 3.09 4.57 2.12
N ASP A 171 2.09 4.98 1.34
CA ASP A 171 2.13 6.14 0.46
C ASP A 171 2.04 7.43 1.28
N MET A 172 3.14 8.18 1.32
CA MET A 172 3.25 9.45 2.05
C MET A 172 2.80 10.67 1.23
N ASN A 173 2.20 10.49 0.06
CA ASN A 173 1.63 11.60 -0.70
C ASN A 173 0.33 12.10 -0.05
N PRO A 174 0.00 13.40 -0.16
CA PRO A 174 -1.28 13.93 0.31
C PRO A 174 -2.46 13.32 -0.45
N ASN A 175 -3.07 12.26 0.09
CA ASN A 175 -4.36 11.78 -0.38
C ASN A 175 -5.47 12.64 0.23
N HIS A 176 -5.95 13.61 -0.54
CA HIS A 176 -7.09 14.46 -0.18
C HIS A 176 -8.45 13.79 -0.48
N SER A 177 -8.45 12.64 -1.14
CA SER A 177 -9.67 11.97 -1.61
C SER A 177 -10.25 10.95 -0.62
N PHE A 178 -11.49 10.55 -0.87
CA PHE A 178 -12.11 9.39 -0.23
C PHE A 178 -11.61 8.03 -0.77
N PHE A 179 -10.92 8.00 -1.91
CA PHE A 179 -10.30 6.78 -2.45
C PHE A 179 -9.11 6.33 -1.58
N PRO A 180 -8.66 5.06 -1.68
CA PRO A 180 -7.53 4.58 -0.91
C PRO A 180 -6.19 5.28 -1.22
N HIS A 181 -6.00 5.69 -2.47
CA HIS A 181 -4.75 6.32 -2.95
C HIS A 181 -5.05 7.69 -3.60
N PRO A 182 -4.08 8.61 -3.69
CA PRO A 182 -4.24 9.90 -4.37
C PRO A 182 -4.69 9.73 -5.82
N MET A 183 -5.75 10.44 -6.22
CA MET A 183 -6.32 10.32 -7.56
C MET A 183 -5.37 10.90 -8.63
N PRO A 184 -5.07 10.18 -9.73
CA PRO A 184 -4.17 10.63 -10.78
C PRO A 184 -4.85 11.69 -11.68
N GLU A 185 -4.80 12.97 -11.27
CA GLU A 185 -5.46 14.10 -11.97
C GLU A 185 -5.19 14.12 -13.50
N PHE A 186 -3.97 13.73 -13.90
CA PHE A 186 -3.51 13.74 -15.29
C PHE A 186 -4.16 12.65 -16.17
N ARG A 187 -4.66 11.54 -15.61
CA ARG A 187 -5.27 10.43 -16.37
C ARG A 187 -6.61 10.84 -16.97
N TYR A 188 -7.35 11.68 -16.27
CA TYR A 188 -8.72 12.10 -16.58
C TYR A 188 -8.77 13.41 -17.38
N ILE A 189 -7.75 13.63 -18.21
CA ILE A 189 -7.67 14.71 -19.19
C ILE A 189 -7.84 14.07 -20.57
N PRO A 190 -8.80 14.51 -21.41
CA PRO A 190 -8.98 13.98 -22.77
C PRO A 190 -7.72 14.07 -23.61
N TRP A 191 -7.52 13.09 -24.49
CA TRP A 191 -6.32 12.97 -25.32
C TRP A 191 -5.97 14.25 -26.09
N SER A 192 -6.97 15.02 -26.54
CA SER A 192 -6.80 16.30 -27.24
C SER A 192 -6.11 17.38 -26.39
N GLU A 193 -6.40 17.42 -25.08
CA GLU A 193 -5.95 18.46 -24.15
C GLU A 193 -4.60 18.13 -23.49
N LEU A 194 -4.14 16.88 -23.60
CA LEU A 194 -2.83 16.46 -23.13
C LEU A 194 -1.67 17.27 -23.74
N SER A 195 -0.57 17.38 -23.00
CA SER A 195 0.66 17.96 -23.55
C SER A 195 1.24 17.05 -24.65
N ASN A 196 2.02 17.63 -25.57
CA ASN A 196 2.67 16.82 -26.61
C ASN A 196 3.68 15.81 -26.02
N ALA A 197 4.34 16.13 -24.91
CA ALA A 197 5.22 15.19 -24.21
C ALA A 197 4.41 14.01 -23.65
N THR A 198 3.31 14.30 -22.95
CA THR A 198 2.39 13.32 -22.36
C THR A 198 1.84 12.35 -23.42
N ARG A 199 1.34 12.86 -24.56
CA ARG A 199 0.91 12.01 -25.69
C ARG A 199 2.05 11.19 -26.30
N THR A 200 3.25 11.77 -26.43
CA THR A 200 4.41 11.06 -26.98
C THR A 200 4.75 9.87 -26.09
N LEU A 201 4.95 10.12 -24.79
CA LEU A 201 5.27 9.10 -23.78
C LEU A 201 4.22 7.97 -23.74
N ALA A 202 2.93 8.33 -23.62
CA ALA A 202 1.84 7.36 -23.55
C ALA A 202 1.71 6.51 -24.84
N SER A 203 1.89 7.11 -26.02
CA SER A 203 1.84 6.37 -27.29
C SER A 203 3.09 5.54 -27.59
N SER A 204 4.30 6.01 -27.23
CA SER A 204 5.55 5.32 -27.60
C SER A 204 5.91 4.17 -26.67
N ALA A 205 5.61 4.29 -25.36
CA ALA A 205 6.01 3.32 -24.36
C ALA A 205 4.86 2.43 -23.86
N MET A 206 3.61 2.90 -23.94
CA MET A 206 2.42 2.15 -23.49
C MET A 206 1.40 1.91 -24.61
N ASN A 207 1.73 2.25 -25.86
CA ASN A 207 0.90 2.03 -27.06
C ASN A 207 -0.52 2.66 -26.99
N TYR A 208 -0.72 3.70 -26.18
CA TYR A 208 -2.01 4.41 -26.14
C TYR A 208 -2.31 5.10 -27.47
N THR A 209 -3.55 4.94 -27.90
CA THR A 209 -4.19 5.75 -28.94
C THR A 209 -5.14 6.76 -28.30
N GLU A 210 -5.68 7.70 -29.08
CA GLU A 210 -6.76 8.59 -28.62
C GLU A 210 -7.98 7.82 -28.10
N ASP A 211 -8.31 6.71 -28.76
CA ASP A 211 -9.42 5.83 -28.40
C ASP A 211 -9.14 5.09 -27.09
N TYR A 212 -7.96 4.47 -26.96
CA TYR A 212 -7.54 3.78 -25.74
C TYR A 212 -7.31 4.70 -24.54
N TRP A 213 -7.02 5.98 -24.78
CA TRP A 213 -6.89 6.95 -23.68
C TRP A 213 -8.25 7.48 -23.23
N ASN A 214 -9.15 7.81 -24.16
CA ASN A 214 -10.44 8.40 -23.81
C ASN A 214 -11.44 7.37 -23.26
N ASN A 215 -11.32 6.09 -23.62
CA ASN A 215 -12.13 4.98 -23.09
C ASN A 215 -11.25 4.09 -22.20
N LEU A 216 -11.40 4.16 -20.87
CA LEU A 216 -10.56 3.39 -19.93
C LEU A 216 -10.84 1.88 -19.99
N GLY A 217 -9.88 1.05 -19.57
CA GLY A 217 -9.98 -0.41 -19.56
C GLY A 217 -9.85 -1.06 -20.95
N SER A 218 -10.04 -0.28 -22.02
CA SER A 218 -9.93 -0.74 -23.41
C SER A 218 -8.49 -1.03 -23.85
N SER A 219 -7.48 -0.51 -23.13
CA SER A 219 -6.07 -0.72 -23.43
C SER A 219 -5.51 -1.96 -22.74
N VAL A 220 -4.73 -2.78 -23.48
CA VAL A 220 -4.12 -4.01 -22.95
C VAL A 220 -3.15 -3.75 -21.78
N VAL A 221 -2.53 -2.56 -21.71
CA VAL A 221 -1.69 -2.19 -20.55
C VAL A 221 -2.53 -1.98 -19.28
N GLU A 222 -3.75 -1.48 -19.38
CA GLU A 222 -4.66 -1.25 -18.24
C GLU A 222 -5.14 -2.59 -17.65
N GLN A 223 -5.19 -3.63 -18.49
CA GLN A 223 -5.47 -5.03 -18.12
C GLN A 223 -4.27 -5.74 -17.45
N ASN A 224 -3.26 -4.99 -16.99
CA ASN A 224 -2.11 -5.50 -16.24
C ASN A 224 -1.88 -4.74 -14.94
N THR A 225 -1.43 -5.45 -13.92
CA THR A 225 -0.87 -4.84 -12.71
C THR A 225 0.42 -4.09 -13.04
N PHE A 226 0.78 -3.11 -12.23
CA PHE A 226 1.99 -2.30 -12.41
C PHE A 226 3.28 -3.13 -12.47
N PHE A 227 3.32 -4.27 -11.77
CA PHE A 227 4.46 -5.19 -11.80
C PHE A 227 4.48 -6.12 -13.03
N ASN A 228 3.34 -6.31 -13.70
CA ASN A 228 3.22 -7.09 -14.94
C ASN A 228 3.42 -6.25 -16.22
N LEU A 229 3.42 -4.91 -16.12
CA LEU A 229 3.88 -4.03 -17.20
C LEU A 229 5.32 -4.35 -17.60
N ASP A 230 5.68 -4.24 -18.88
CA ASP A 230 7.09 -4.28 -19.29
C ASP A 230 7.88 -3.07 -18.75
N ALA A 231 9.20 -3.07 -18.91
CA ALA A 231 10.07 -2.04 -18.33
C ALA A 231 9.79 -0.63 -18.92
N ASP A 232 9.62 -0.52 -20.24
CA ASP A 232 9.39 0.77 -20.91
C ASP A 232 8.01 1.34 -20.52
N ALA A 233 6.99 0.48 -20.50
CA ALA A 233 5.63 0.83 -20.07
C ALA A 233 5.58 1.27 -18.59
N ARG A 234 6.32 0.59 -17.71
CA ARG A 234 6.38 0.87 -16.27
C ARG A 234 7.13 2.15 -15.95
N ASP A 235 8.26 2.41 -16.61
CA ASP A 235 9.01 3.66 -16.47
C ASP A 235 8.19 4.84 -17.02
N ALA A 236 7.47 4.67 -18.13
CA ALA A 236 6.55 5.67 -18.66
C ALA A 236 5.35 5.92 -17.74
N ALA A 237 4.79 4.89 -17.09
CA ALA A 237 3.77 5.05 -16.07
C ALA A 237 4.31 5.89 -14.89
N MET A 238 5.55 5.64 -14.45
CA MET A 238 6.20 6.45 -13.40
C MET A 238 6.45 7.90 -13.82
N GLU A 239 6.92 8.16 -15.05
CA GLU A 239 7.15 9.52 -15.55
C GLU A 239 5.84 10.31 -15.72
N LEU A 240 4.70 9.64 -15.99
CA LEU A 240 3.38 10.27 -15.98
C LEU A 240 2.86 10.60 -14.56
N GLY A 241 3.32 9.89 -13.54
CA GLY A 241 2.90 10.08 -12.13
C GLY A 241 2.27 8.86 -11.45
N PHE A 242 2.18 7.71 -12.13
CA PHE A 242 1.70 6.46 -11.52
C PHE A 242 2.78 5.74 -10.72
N TYR A 243 2.32 4.90 -9.80
CA TYR A 243 3.10 3.94 -9.04
C TYR A 243 2.18 2.77 -8.69
N THR A 244 2.72 1.65 -8.19
CA THR A 244 1.98 0.39 -7.95
C THR A 244 0.55 0.60 -7.47
N HIS A 245 0.37 1.30 -6.36
CA HIS A 245 -0.95 1.47 -5.73
C HIS A 245 -1.91 2.37 -6.51
N THR A 246 -1.43 3.42 -7.20
CA THR A 246 -2.31 4.28 -8.02
C THR A 246 -2.62 3.66 -9.37
N TRP A 247 -1.71 2.89 -9.96
CA TRP A 247 -1.99 2.12 -11.17
C TRP A 247 -2.96 0.98 -10.89
N ASP A 248 -2.64 0.10 -9.94
CA ASP A 248 -3.45 -1.10 -9.67
C ASP A 248 -4.88 -0.72 -9.25
N CYS A 249 -5.06 0.41 -8.56
CA CYS A 249 -6.38 0.92 -8.20
C CYS A 249 -7.07 1.70 -9.33
N PHE A 250 -6.49 2.77 -9.88
CA PHE A 250 -7.19 3.68 -10.82
C PHE A 250 -7.09 3.32 -12.30
N MET A 251 -6.28 2.31 -12.67
CA MET A 251 -6.10 1.86 -14.05
C MET A 251 -6.53 0.40 -14.24
N ASN A 252 -6.10 -0.47 -13.32
CA ASN A 252 -6.43 -1.89 -13.38
C ASN A 252 -7.68 -2.25 -12.57
N HIS A 253 -8.12 -1.41 -11.63
CA HIS A 253 -9.19 -1.71 -10.66
C HIS A 253 -9.01 -3.06 -9.94
N TYR A 254 -7.75 -3.47 -9.79
CA TYR A 254 -7.30 -4.77 -9.30
C TYR A 254 -7.84 -5.99 -10.09
N LEU A 255 -8.41 -5.80 -11.29
CA LEU A 255 -9.01 -6.86 -12.12
C LEU A 255 -8.02 -7.98 -12.51
N SER A 256 -6.71 -7.69 -12.54
CA SER A 256 -5.66 -8.65 -12.89
C SER A 256 -4.99 -9.30 -11.67
N TYR A 257 -5.62 -9.25 -10.50
CA TYR A 257 -5.20 -9.95 -9.29
C TYR A 257 -5.80 -11.36 -9.23
N TYR A 258 -5.08 -12.32 -8.63
CA TYR A 258 -5.63 -13.64 -8.31
C TYR A 258 -6.62 -13.54 -7.13
N TRP A 259 -7.53 -14.50 -6.95
CA TRP A 259 -8.49 -14.45 -5.84
C TRP A 259 -7.82 -14.41 -4.44
N ASP A 260 -6.73 -15.16 -4.27
CA ASP A 260 -5.91 -15.15 -3.04
C ASP A 260 -5.16 -13.82 -2.84
N SER A 261 -5.09 -12.97 -3.88
CA SER A 261 -4.60 -11.60 -3.76
C SER A 261 -5.62 -10.61 -3.20
N PHE A 262 -6.89 -10.99 -3.03
CA PHE A 262 -7.87 -10.17 -2.31
C PHE A 262 -8.02 -10.67 -0.88
N GLN A 263 -7.65 -9.83 0.08
CA GLN A 263 -7.96 -9.99 1.51
C GLN A 263 -8.24 -8.57 2.10
N ASP A 264 -8.55 -8.43 3.39
CA ASP A 264 -8.92 -7.19 4.11
C ASP A 264 -10.00 -6.40 3.35
N ASP A 265 -9.90 -5.07 3.33
CA ASP A 265 -10.82 -4.19 2.61
C ASP A 265 -10.92 -4.45 1.10
N LEU A 266 -9.89 -5.02 0.45
CA LEU A 266 -10.02 -5.47 -0.95
C LEU A 266 -10.94 -6.69 -1.09
N LYS A 267 -10.93 -7.62 -0.13
CA LYS A 267 -11.82 -8.80 -0.15
C LYS A 267 -13.22 -8.46 0.31
N VAL A 268 -13.34 -7.66 1.37
CA VAL A 268 -14.63 -7.10 1.78
C VAL A 268 -15.27 -6.35 0.61
N ALA A 269 -14.49 -5.60 -0.18
CA ALA A 269 -15.00 -4.97 -1.40
C ALA A 269 -15.46 -6.00 -2.44
N ILE A 270 -14.59 -6.91 -2.88
CA ILE A 270 -14.91 -7.83 -3.98
C ILE A 270 -16.07 -8.78 -3.62
N GLU A 271 -16.15 -9.26 -2.37
CA GLU A 271 -17.25 -10.08 -1.86
C GLU A 271 -18.54 -9.28 -1.62
N THR A 272 -18.46 -7.97 -1.30
CA THR A 272 -19.64 -7.09 -1.19
C THR A 272 -20.26 -6.79 -2.56
N LEU A 273 -19.47 -6.73 -3.63
CA LEU A 273 -19.98 -6.74 -5.01
C LEU A 273 -20.59 -8.10 -5.39
N GLY A 274 -20.31 -9.16 -4.61
CA GLY A 274 -20.87 -10.50 -4.78
C GLY A 274 -19.97 -11.47 -5.55
N TRP A 275 -18.73 -11.10 -5.87
CA TRP A 275 -17.75 -12.00 -6.47
C TRP A 275 -17.39 -13.15 -5.51
N THR A 276 -16.96 -14.26 -6.08
CA THR A 276 -16.48 -15.45 -5.37
C THR A 276 -15.27 -16.04 -6.10
N GLU A 277 -14.50 -16.89 -5.42
CA GLU A 277 -13.34 -17.61 -6.00
C GLU A 277 -13.68 -18.35 -7.30
N GLU A 278 -14.84 -19.02 -7.33
CA GLU A 278 -15.32 -19.76 -8.50
C GLU A 278 -15.61 -18.81 -9.67
N MET A 279 -16.29 -17.69 -9.41
CA MET A 279 -16.60 -16.65 -10.40
C MET A 279 -15.37 -15.92 -10.92
N TRP A 280 -14.36 -15.70 -10.06
CA TRP A 280 -13.13 -14.96 -10.40
C TRP A 280 -12.12 -15.79 -11.21
N SER A 281 -12.33 -17.10 -11.36
CA SER A 281 -11.38 -17.98 -12.07
C SER A 281 -11.46 -17.84 -13.60
N ASP A 282 -10.32 -17.93 -14.30
CA ASP A 282 -10.17 -17.78 -15.77
C ASP A 282 -11.10 -18.66 -16.64
N ASN A 283 -11.74 -19.67 -16.06
CA ASN A 283 -12.67 -20.57 -16.76
C ASN A 283 -14.16 -20.28 -16.47
N SER A 284 -14.45 -19.29 -15.62
CA SER A 284 -15.80 -18.81 -15.31
C SER A 284 -16.46 -18.16 -16.53
N SER A 285 -17.80 -18.17 -16.52
CA SER A 285 -18.63 -17.26 -17.31
C SER A 285 -19.76 -16.67 -16.47
N GLU A 286 -19.67 -16.80 -15.14
CA GLU A 286 -20.62 -16.25 -14.17
C GLU A 286 -20.03 -14.97 -13.57
N TYR A 287 -20.85 -13.93 -13.59
CA TYR A 287 -20.55 -12.59 -13.08
C TYR A 287 -21.60 -12.25 -12.01
N PRO A 288 -21.23 -11.56 -10.92
CA PRO A 288 -22.17 -11.21 -9.88
C PRO A 288 -23.20 -10.15 -10.34
N PRO A 289 -24.31 -9.98 -9.61
CA PRO A 289 -25.36 -9.02 -9.97
C PRO A 289 -24.95 -7.54 -9.93
N SER A 290 -23.77 -7.20 -9.41
CA SER A 290 -23.16 -5.86 -9.49
C SER A 290 -22.90 -5.45 -10.94
N GLU A 291 -22.29 -6.34 -11.72
CA GLU A 291 -21.82 -6.10 -13.11
C GLU A 291 -22.97 -5.83 -14.10
N ALA A 292 -24.22 -6.03 -13.66
CA ALA A 292 -25.43 -5.76 -14.43
C ALA A 292 -26.17 -4.47 -13.98
N LYS A 293 -25.59 -3.69 -13.06
CA LYS A 293 -26.15 -2.44 -12.54
C LYS A 293 -25.33 -1.24 -13.02
N ALA A 294 -26.02 -0.19 -13.45
CA ALA A 294 -25.42 1.14 -13.48
C ALA A 294 -25.09 1.60 -12.05
N TRP A 295 -24.09 2.47 -11.89
CA TRP A 295 -23.62 2.95 -10.58
C TRP A 295 -24.75 3.49 -9.73
N ILE A 296 -25.75 4.15 -10.33
CA ILE A 296 -26.91 4.70 -9.62
C ILE A 296 -27.70 3.61 -8.87
N ASP A 297 -27.84 2.41 -9.45
CA ASP A 297 -28.63 1.30 -8.94
C ASP A 297 -27.88 0.38 -7.95
N LEU A 298 -26.55 0.57 -7.79
CA LEU A 298 -25.77 -0.06 -6.71
C LEU A 298 -26.31 0.32 -5.32
N THR A 299 -26.22 -0.58 -4.33
CA THR A 299 -26.49 -0.23 -2.93
C THR A 299 -25.38 0.67 -2.34
N PRO A 300 -25.57 1.31 -1.17
CA PRO A 300 -24.50 2.10 -0.53
C PRO A 300 -23.25 1.29 -0.20
N GLU A 301 -23.41 0.02 0.10
CA GLU A 301 -22.35 -0.95 0.39
C GLU A 301 -21.62 -1.37 -0.90
N GLU A 302 -22.36 -1.65 -1.99
CA GLU A 302 -21.77 -1.90 -3.31
C GLU A 302 -21.00 -0.68 -3.83
N LYS A 303 -21.53 0.54 -3.65
CA LYS A 303 -20.80 1.78 -3.97
C LYS A 303 -19.55 1.96 -3.11
N ALA A 304 -19.55 1.50 -1.85
CA ALA A 304 -18.38 1.54 -0.97
C ALA A 304 -17.29 0.56 -1.41
N ALA A 305 -17.71 -0.65 -1.79
CA ALA A 305 -16.85 -1.66 -2.38
C ALA A 305 -16.22 -1.19 -3.71
N ALA A 306 -17.03 -0.72 -4.66
CA ALA A 306 -16.56 -0.14 -5.92
C ALA A 306 -15.59 1.03 -5.68
N SER A 307 -15.91 1.95 -4.74
CA SER A 307 -15.01 3.05 -4.35
C SER A 307 -13.68 2.57 -3.75
N ARG A 308 -13.66 1.44 -3.04
CA ARG A 308 -12.41 0.85 -2.52
C ARG A 308 -11.54 0.28 -3.64
N LEU A 309 -12.14 -0.17 -4.73
CA LEU A 309 -11.47 -0.56 -5.98
C LEU A 309 -11.23 0.65 -6.91
N CYS A 310 -11.30 1.89 -6.38
CA CYS A 310 -11.15 3.16 -7.11
C CYS A 310 -12.14 3.44 -8.25
N TYR A 311 -13.25 2.69 -8.36
CA TYR A 311 -14.34 3.07 -9.25
C TYR A 311 -15.09 4.29 -8.72
N PHE A 312 -15.53 5.12 -9.65
CA PHE A 312 -16.58 6.12 -9.47
C PHE A 312 -17.56 6.02 -10.64
N ARG A 313 -18.73 6.65 -10.52
CA ARG A 313 -19.86 6.56 -11.46
C ARG A 313 -19.42 6.52 -12.92
N GLU A 314 -18.66 7.52 -13.34
CA GLU A 314 -18.21 7.69 -14.72
C GLU A 314 -17.32 6.54 -15.23
N ILE A 315 -16.54 5.88 -14.37
CA ILE A 315 -15.70 4.72 -14.72
C ILE A 315 -16.48 3.41 -14.62
N TRP A 316 -17.45 3.32 -13.70
CA TRP A 316 -18.32 2.16 -13.53
C TRP A 316 -19.37 2.05 -14.65
N ASP A 317 -19.88 3.19 -15.12
CA ASP A 317 -20.88 3.28 -16.19
C ASP A 317 -20.25 3.33 -17.61
N ASP A 318 -18.95 3.05 -17.75
CA ASP A 318 -18.14 3.15 -18.98
C ASP A 318 -18.23 4.51 -19.71
N GLU A 319 -18.45 5.63 -18.99
CA GLU A 319 -18.51 6.97 -19.58
C GLU A 319 -17.09 7.42 -20.03
N ALA A 320 -16.89 7.68 -21.32
CA ALA A 320 -15.59 8.12 -21.86
C ALA A 320 -15.18 9.50 -21.30
N VAL A 321 -13.87 9.71 -21.06
CA VAL A 321 -13.30 10.93 -20.42
C VAL A 321 -13.75 12.23 -21.09
N THR A 322 -14.00 12.19 -22.41
CA THR A 322 -14.51 13.32 -23.21
C THR A 322 -15.92 13.80 -22.82
N GLU A 323 -16.73 12.97 -22.18
CA GLU A 323 -18.14 13.30 -21.85
C GLU A 323 -18.28 14.03 -20.52
N TRP A 324 -17.33 13.83 -19.60
CA TRP A 324 -17.34 14.39 -18.25
C TRP A 324 -16.17 15.35 -17.96
N PHE A 325 -15.53 15.92 -18.98
CA PHE A 325 -14.47 16.92 -18.86
C PHE A 325 -14.94 18.34 -19.22
N ASP A 326 -14.61 19.34 -18.39
CA ASP A 326 -14.82 20.76 -18.70
C ASP A 326 -13.57 21.36 -19.37
N TYR A 327 -13.63 21.39 -20.70
CA TYR A 327 -12.68 22.06 -21.59
C TYR A 327 -12.49 23.57 -21.31
N THR A 328 -13.36 24.21 -20.52
CA THR A 328 -13.23 25.62 -20.13
C THR A 328 -12.30 25.82 -18.94
N THR A 329 -12.34 24.90 -17.96
CA THR A 329 -11.50 24.96 -16.75
C THR A 329 -10.31 24.00 -16.80
N GLY A 330 -10.26 23.09 -17.78
CA GLY A 330 -9.21 22.09 -17.93
C GLY A 330 -9.27 21.00 -16.85
N ARG A 331 -10.48 20.62 -16.43
CA ARG A 331 -10.71 19.70 -15.31
C ARG A 331 -11.80 18.67 -15.62
N GLN A 332 -11.61 17.46 -15.10
CA GLN A 332 -12.69 16.50 -14.98
C GLN A 332 -13.83 17.03 -14.08
N THR A 333 -15.05 16.56 -14.30
CA THR A 333 -16.26 17.01 -13.59
C THR A 333 -16.96 15.90 -12.81
N ALA A 334 -16.42 14.69 -12.79
CA ALA A 334 -16.93 13.56 -12.01
C ALA A 334 -16.76 13.82 -10.49
N ILE A 335 -15.51 13.99 -10.07
CA ILE A 335 -15.10 14.20 -8.68
C ILE A 335 -14.94 15.70 -8.44
N LYS A 336 -15.97 16.32 -7.82
CA LYS A 336 -16.08 17.78 -7.63
C LYS A 336 -15.55 18.27 -6.28
N ASP A 337 -15.48 17.36 -5.31
CA ASP A 337 -14.93 17.52 -3.98
C ASP A 337 -14.40 16.14 -3.61
N ASP A 338 -13.08 16.02 -3.49
CA ASP A 338 -12.41 14.77 -3.14
C ASP A 338 -12.41 14.56 -1.61
N THR A 339 -12.38 15.65 -0.84
CA THR A 339 -12.31 15.67 0.62
C THR A 339 -13.56 15.17 1.35
N HIS A 340 -14.69 15.04 0.64
CA HIS A 340 -15.96 14.56 1.21
C HIS A 340 -16.43 13.27 0.53
N LEU A 341 -16.74 12.26 1.35
CA LEU A 341 -17.35 11.01 0.89
C LEU A 341 -18.70 11.30 0.20
N PRO A 342 -18.91 10.88 -1.07
CA PRO A 342 -20.17 11.06 -1.78
C PRO A 342 -21.39 10.49 -1.03
N SER A 343 -22.52 11.19 -1.14
CA SER A 343 -23.77 10.80 -0.48
C SER A 343 -24.30 9.47 -1.02
N GLY A 344 -24.52 8.50 -0.13
CA GLY A 344 -24.98 7.16 -0.51
C GLY A 344 -23.85 6.17 -0.75
N ILE A 345 -22.66 6.39 -0.18
CA ILE A 345 -21.64 5.37 0.06
C ILE A 345 -21.67 5.05 1.56
N ASP A 346 -21.64 3.76 1.94
CA ASP A 346 -21.47 3.34 3.34
C ASP A 346 -20.19 2.54 3.56
N LEU A 347 -19.18 3.19 4.15
CA LEU A 347 -17.91 2.56 4.52
C LEU A 347 -18.02 1.65 5.77
N SER A 348 -19.21 1.49 6.38
CA SER A 348 -19.39 0.66 7.59
C SER A 348 -19.02 -0.82 7.38
N ILE A 349 -19.06 -1.31 6.13
CA ILE A 349 -18.56 -2.65 5.76
C ILE A 349 -17.09 -2.88 6.11
N PHE A 350 -16.29 -1.80 6.18
CA PHE A 350 -14.86 -1.83 6.47
C PHE A 350 -14.53 -1.58 7.96
N ALA A 351 -15.52 -1.62 8.86
CA ALA A 351 -15.36 -1.29 10.28
C ALA A 351 -14.58 -2.34 11.10
N GLU A 352 -14.28 -3.52 10.55
CA GLU A 352 -13.46 -4.56 11.18
C GLU A 352 -12.05 -4.69 10.57
N THR A 353 -11.92 -4.52 9.24
CA THR A 353 -10.66 -4.56 8.49
C THR A 353 -9.86 -3.25 8.57
N GLY A 354 -10.56 -2.11 8.66
CA GLY A 354 -9.97 -0.83 8.29
C GLY A 354 -10.21 -0.53 6.81
N TYR A 355 -9.84 0.69 6.39
CA TYR A 355 -10.03 1.18 5.02
C TYR A 355 -8.79 1.93 4.56
N ALA A 356 -8.21 1.52 3.44
CA ALA A 356 -6.98 2.10 2.87
C ALA A 356 -5.80 2.06 3.86
N GLY A 357 -5.64 0.96 4.59
CA GLY A 357 -4.61 0.82 5.63
C GLY A 357 -4.83 1.68 6.89
N ARG A 358 -5.95 2.43 6.98
CA ARG A 358 -6.35 3.17 8.19
C ARG A 358 -7.01 2.21 9.17
N ASP A 359 -6.67 2.31 10.46
CA ASP A 359 -7.19 1.43 11.51
C ASP A 359 -8.73 1.34 11.50
N PRO A 360 -9.34 0.17 11.82
CA PRO A 360 -10.79 -0.01 11.79
C PRO A 360 -11.59 1.02 12.59
N GLY A 361 -11.05 1.46 13.74
CA GLY A 361 -11.65 2.50 14.59
C GLY A 361 -11.67 3.91 13.99
N MET A 362 -10.99 4.14 12.85
CA MET A 362 -11.01 5.39 12.09
C MET A 362 -12.05 5.40 10.97
N VAL A 363 -12.64 4.25 10.62
CA VAL A 363 -13.66 4.12 9.55
C VAL A 363 -15.08 4.45 10.05
N GLY A 364 -15.17 5.28 11.10
CA GLY A 364 -16.45 5.76 11.61
C GLY A 364 -17.14 6.68 10.60
N ALA A 365 -18.30 6.24 10.10
CA ALA A 365 -19.15 7.06 9.22
C ALA A 365 -19.36 8.48 9.79
N GLY A 366 -19.30 9.47 8.89
CA GLY A 366 -18.90 10.85 9.22
C GLY A 366 -19.54 11.46 10.46
N ALA A 367 -18.72 12.12 11.27
CA ALA A 367 -19.15 12.86 12.45
C ALA A 367 -20.00 14.10 12.08
N TYR A 368 -21.29 13.88 11.83
CA TYR A 368 -22.28 14.93 11.65
C TYR A 368 -22.26 15.87 12.86
N THR A 369 -21.79 17.11 12.64
CA THR A 369 -21.70 18.14 13.66
C THR A 369 -23.07 18.75 13.94
N VAL A 370 -23.87 18.05 14.75
CA VAL A 370 -25.13 18.54 15.32
C VAL A 370 -24.98 18.65 16.85
N ASP A 371 -25.52 19.74 17.40
CA ASP A 371 -25.16 20.26 18.72
C ASP A 371 -25.75 19.47 19.91
N SER A 372 -25.07 19.60 21.06
CA SER A 372 -25.56 19.39 22.43
C SER A 372 -25.84 17.96 22.96
N GLY A 373 -24.88 17.44 23.76
CA GLY A 373 -25.21 16.90 25.09
C GLY A 373 -24.89 15.44 25.43
N SER A 374 -24.16 15.27 26.56
CA SER A 374 -24.32 14.14 27.52
C SER A 374 -23.70 12.75 27.25
N SER A 375 -22.36 12.70 27.33
CA SER A 375 -21.60 11.83 28.27
C SER A 375 -21.68 10.28 28.29
N PHE A 376 -20.47 9.68 28.31
CA PHE A 376 -20.02 8.42 28.98
C PHE A 376 -20.15 7.02 28.33
N ARG A 377 -18.96 6.38 28.19
CA ARG A 377 -18.60 4.93 28.25
C ARG A 377 -18.82 4.04 26.99
N VAL A 378 -18.08 2.95 26.74
CA VAL A 378 -16.63 2.59 26.91
C VAL A 378 -16.37 1.15 26.39
N MET A 379 -15.35 0.93 25.52
CA MET A 379 -14.81 -0.37 25.02
C MET A 379 -15.80 -1.23 24.16
N SER A 380 -15.41 -2.25 23.36
CA SER A 380 -14.15 -3.04 23.21
C SER A 380 -13.98 -3.72 21.81
N THR A 381 -12.74 -3.84 21.29
CA THR A 381 -12.13 -4.97 20.50
C THR A 381 -12.84 -5.54 19.23
N SER A 382 -12.26 -5.51 18.00
CA SER A 382 -11.29 -6.46 17.35
C SER A 382 -11.94 -7.19 16.12
N VAL A 383 -11.32 -7.61 15.00
CA VAL A 383 -9.89 -7.77 14.55
C VAL A 383 -9.72 -7.90 12.99
N PHE A 384 -8.49 -7.73 12.45
CA PHE A 384 -7.99 -7.76 11.02
C PHE A 384 -8.16 -9.05 10.14
N ALA A 385 -7.99 -8.98 8.78
CA ALA A 385 -7.21 -9.97 7.97
C ALA A 385 -6.91 -9.62 6.45
N ALA A 386 -5.63 -9.52 5.99
CA ALA A 386 -5.10 -9.00 4.68
C ALA A 386 -4.18 -9.97 3.86
N VAL A 387 -3.55 -9.73 2.67
CA VAL A 387 -3.86 -9.08 1.34
C VAL A 387 -3.00 -9.80 0.24
N VAL A 388 -3.02 -9.35 -1.02
CA VAL A 388 -2.14 -9.60 -2.20
C VAL A 388 -0.98 -10.62 -2.12
N GLY A 389 -0.89 -11.45 -3.18
CA GLY A 389 0.34 -12.06 -3.67
C GLY A 389 0.19 -12.59 -5.11
N MET A 390 1.02 -12.27 -6.09
CA MET A 390 2.32 -11.58 -6.10
C MET A 390 2.69 -11.28 -7.58
N CYS A 391 3.77 -10.54 -7.86
CA CYS A 391 4.91 -11.08 -8.64
C CYS A 391 6.05 -10.06 -8.82
N LEU A 392 7.22 -10.58 -9.21
CA LEU A 392 8.48 -9.83 -9.17
C LEU A 392 9.52 -10.42 -10.15
N LEU A 393 10.37 -9.55 -10.73
CA LEU A 393 11.72 -9.82 -11.29
C LEU A 393 11.82 -10.48 -12.69
N PHE A 394 12.90 -10.29 -13.49
CA PHE A 394 14.09 -9.41 -13.42
C PHE A 394 14.68 -9.22 -14.84
N VAL A 395 15.49 -8.17 -15.06
CA VAL A 395 16.91 -8.21 -15.54
C VAL A 395 17.46 -6.78 -15.63
#